data_AF-A0A401HQY0-F1
#
_entry.id   AF-A0A401HQY0-F1
#
_cell.length_a   1.000
_cell.length_b   1.000
_cell.length_c   1.000
_cell.angle_alpha   90.00
_cell.angle_beta   90.00
_cell.angle_gamma   90.00
#
_symmetry.space_group_name_H-M   'P 1'
#
loop_
_entity.id
_entity.type
_entity.pdbx_description
1 polymer ?
#
loop_
_entity_poly.entity_id
_entity_poly.type
_entity_poly.pdbx_seq_one_letter_code
_entity_poly.pdbx_strand_id
1 'polypeptide(L)' 'MFGKKFNVIGLCKMGEEGIDFPDLNVLIIMGNPKSDGAIIQRIGRVLRYKEDETVHIISPM' A
#
# COMPACT_ATOMS: atom_id res chain seq x y z
N MET A 1 -25.68 10.25 9.76
CA MET A 1 -25.12 9.64 8.54
C MET A 1 -23.61 9.92 8.55
N PHE A 2 -22.80 9.08 9.21
CA PHE A 2 -21.35 9.30 9.29
C PHE A 2 -20.68 8.74 8.03
N GLY A 3 -20.56 9.54 6.99
CA GLY A 3 -19.70 9.20 5.86
C GLY A 3 -18.25 9.32 6.31
N LYS A 4 -17.55 8.21 6.55
CA LYS A 4 -16.10 8.24 6.73
C LYS A 4 -15.48 8.77 5.43
N LYS A 5 -14.70 9.85 5.54
CA LYS A 5 -13.89 10.36 4.43
C LYS A 5 -12.60 9.53 4.37
N PHE A 6 -12.30 9.01 3.18
CA PHE A 6 -11.06 8.29 2.91
C PHE A 6 -10.23 9.11 1.92
N ASN A 7 -8.93 9.21 2.16
CA ASN A 7 -7.98 9.70 1.18
C ASN A 7 -7.38 8.49 0.47
N VAL A 8 -7.54 8.44 -0.85
CA VAL A 8 -7.13 7.29 -1.66
C VAL A 8 -6.22 7.76 -2.78
N ILE A 9 -5.10 7.09 -2.95
CA ILE A 9 -4.22 7.24 -4.12
C ILE A 9 -4.26 5.95 -4.93
N GLY A 10 -4.60 6.08 -6.22
CA GLY A 10 -4.57 4.97 -7.17
C GLY A 10 -3.24 4.95 -7.90
N LEU A 11 -2.53 3.82 -7.87
CA LEU A 11 -1.26 3.64 -8.54
C LEU A 11 -1.35 2.49 -9.55
N CYS A 12 -0.68 2.66 -10.68
CA CYS A 12 -0.41 1.59 -11.63
C CYS A 12 1.10 1.30 -11.64
N LYS A 13 1.54 0.28 -12.39
CA LYS A 13 2.93 -0.19 -12.42
C LYS A 13 3.98 0.92 -12.50
N MET A 14 3.74 2.01 -13.24
CA MET A 14 4.70 3.11 -13.35
C MET A 14 4.84 3.97 -12.09
N GLY A 15 3.84 3.98 -11.21
CA GLY A 15 3.89 4.64 -9.90
C GLY A 15 4.44 3.73 -8.78
N GLU A 16 4.81 2.50 -9.11
CA GLU A 16 5.35 1.51 -8.17
C GLU A 16 6.87 1.51 -8.11
N GLU A 17 7.56 2.60 -8.49
CA GLU A 17 9.02 2.75 -8.35
C GLU A 17 9.37 4.15 -7.81
N GLY A 18 10.37 4.24 -6.93
CA GLY A 18 10.94 5.51 -6.47
C GLY A 18 10.10 6.38 -5.51
N ILE A 19 8.93 5.90 -5.06
CA ILE A 19 8.04 6.66 -4.15
C ILE A 19 7.65 5.78 -2.96
N ASP A 20 7.88 6.31 -1.76
CA ASP A 20 7.44 5.74 -0.49
C ASP A 20 6.22 6.50 0.03
N PHE A 21 5.36 5.77 0.74
CA PHE A 21 4.11 6.31 1.29
C PHE A 21 4.05 6.02 2.79
N PRO A 22 4.88 6.72 3.60
CA PRO A 22 4.98 6.44 5.02
C PRO A 22 3.68 6.70 5.79
N ASP A 23 2.78 7.55 5.26
CA ASP A 23 1.50 7.94 5.89
C ASP A 23 0.31 7.05 5.52
N LEU A 24 0.53 5.97 4.76
CA LEU A 24 -0.54 5.03 4.43
C LEU A 24 -0.66 3.94 5.49
N ASN A 25 -1.86 3.83 6.04
CA ASN A 25 -2.25 2.78 6.99
C ASN A 25 -2.99 1.61 6.34
N VAL A 26 -3.30 1.69 5.04
CA VAL A 26 -3.95 0.62 4.27
C VAL A 26 -3.29 0.51 2.90
N LEU A 27 -2.86 -0.70 2.55
CA LEU A 27 -2.41 -1.06 1.20
C LEU A 27 -3.35 -2.12 0.62
N ILE A 28 -3.95 -1.81 -0.53
CA ILE A 28 -4.74 -2.76 -1.32
C ILE A 28 -3.95 -3.07 -2.58
N ILE A 29 -3.50 -4.32 -2.70
CA ILE A 29 -2.82 -4.79 -3.90
C ILE A 29 -3.90 -5.33 -4.83
N MET A 30 -4.06 -4.74 -6.01
CA MET A 30 -5.02 -5.26 -7.01
C MET A 30 -4.28 -5.99 -8.15
N GLY A 31 -4.88 -7.09 -8.61
CA GLY A 31 -4.35 -7.91 -9.70
C GLY A 31 -3.27 -8.90 -9.27
N ASN A 32 -2.69 -9.62 -10.24
CA ASN A 32 -1.62 -10.58 -10.02
C ASN A 32 -0.24 -9.94 -10.25
N PRO A 33 0.53 -9.67 -9.19
CA PRO A 33 1.93 -9.29 -9.31
C PRO A 33 2.72 -10.35 -10.06
N LYS A 34 3.72 -9.92 -10.86
CA LYS A 34 4.52 -10.84 -11.70
C LYS A 34 5.51 -11.70 -10.90
N SER A 35 5.77 -11.34 -9.65
CA SER A 35 6.68 -12.05 -8.74
C SER A 35 6.42 -11.64 -7.29
N ASP A 36 6.82 -12.51 -6.36
CA ASP A 36 6.78 -12.22 -4.92
C ASP A 36 7.60 -10.97 -4.57
N GLY A 37 8.71 -10.76 -5.29
CA GLY A 37 9.53 -9.55 -5.15
C GLY A 37 8.75 -8.26 -5.41
N ALA A 38 7.84 -8.25 -6.39
CA ALA A 38 6.99 -7.09 -6.65
C ALA A 38 6.00 -6.83 -5.49
N ILE A 39 5.50 -7.89 -4.84
CA ILE A 39 4.64 -7.76 -3.66
C ILE A 39 5.43 -7.16 -2.50
N ILE A 40 6.60 -7.71 -2.22
CA ILE A 40 7.47 -7.25 -1.13
C ILE A 40 7.85 -5.77 -1.33
N GLN A 41 8.15 -5.36 -2.57
CA GLN A 41 8.44 -3.96 -2.89
C GLN A 41 7.24 -3.04 -2.68
N ARG A 42 6.01 -3.47 -2.99
CA ARG A 42 4.79 -2.69 -2.74
C ARG A 42 4.53 -2.55 -1.23
N ILE A 43 4.68 -3.65 -0.49
CA ILE A 43 4.55 -3.69 0.97
C ILE A 43 5.61 -2.79 1.64
N GLY A 44 6.87 -2.84 1.20
CA GLY A 44 7.96 -2.06 1.78
C GLY A 44 7.76 -0.54 1.74
N ARG A 45 6.95 -0.03 0.80
CA ARG A 45 6.65 1.41 0.66
C ARG A 45 5.75 1.95 1.75
N VAL A 46 4.92 1.09 2.33
CA VAL A 46 3.97 1.45 3.37
C VAL A 46 4.48 1.03 4.76
N LEU A 47 5.37 0.04 4.86
CA LEU A 47 5.93 -0.44 6.14
C LEU A 47 7.07 0.43 6.69
N ARG A 48 7.06 1.75 6.45
CA ARG A 48 8.03 2.63 7.13
C ARG A 48 7.66 2.70 8.62
N TYR A 49 8.65 2.48 9.48
CA TYR A 49 8.43 2.44 10.93
C TYR A 49 7.84 3.77 11.43
N LYS A 50 6.76 3.64 12.18
CA LYS A 50 6.14 4.72 12.94
C LYS A 50 5.63 4.16 14.26
N GLU A 51 5.81 4.93 15.31
CA GLU A 51 5.37 4.58 16.65
C GLU A 51 3.83 4.48 16.66
N ASP A 52 3.31 3.41 17.24
CA ASP A 52 1.87 3.12 17.39
C ASP A 52 1.03 3.04 16.11
N GLU A 53 1.65 2.92 14.92
CA GLU A 53 0.92 2.80 13.66
C GLU A 53 0.85 1.34 13.16
N THR A 54 -0.37 0.86 12.88
CA THR A 54 -0.61 -0.45 12.25
C THR A 54 -0.98 -0.25 10.79
N VAL A 55 -0.27 -0.95 9.89
CA VAL A 55 -0.58 -0.96 8.46
C VAL A 55 -1.35 -2.23 8.10
N HIS A 56 -2.51 -2.08 7.50
CA HIS A 56 -3.32 -3.19 7.01
C HIS A 56 -3.00 -3.47 5.54
N ILE A 57 -2.61 -4.70 5.22
CA ILE A 57 -2.31 -5.12 3.85
C ILE A 57 -3.40 -6.10 3.41
N ILE A 58 -4.08 -5.75 2.32
CA ILE A 58 -5.08 -6.59 1.66
C ILE A 58 -4.51 -6.97 0.31
N SER A 59 -4.26 -8.26 0.11
CA SER A 59 -3.69 -8.80 -1.12
C SER A 59 -4.53 -9.98 -1.61
N PRO A 60 -4.77 -10.10 -2.93
CA PRO A 60 -5.55 -11.17 -3.54
C PRO A 60 -4.77 -12.49 -3.70
N MET A 61 -3.61 -12.62 -3.03
CA MET A 61 -2.86 -13.89 -2.98
C MET A 61 -3.75 -15.02 -2.47
#